data_AF-A0A662DAP5-F1
#
_entry.id   AF-A0A662DAP5-F1
#
_cell.length_a   1.000
_cell.length_b   1.000
_cell.length_c   1.000
_cell.angle_alpha   90.00
_cell.angle_beta   90.00
_cell.angle_gamma   90.00
#
_symmetry.space_group_name_H-M   'P 1'
#
loop_
_entity.id
_entity.type
_entity.pdbx_description
1 polymer ?
#
loop_
_entity_poly.entity_id
_entity_poly.type
_entity_poly.pdbx_seq_one_letter_code
_entity_poly.pdbx_strand_id
1 'polypeptide(L)' 'MFEDVKAIFERDPAARSIWEVLLYPGLHAIFWHRIAHFLYKHKFYFLARLISQITRFFTGIEIHPGAKIG' A
#
# COMPACT_ATOMS: atom_id res chain seq x y z
N MET A 1 -8.66 -4.17 -1.06
CA MET A 1 -7.47 -4.86 -1.60
C MET A 1 -7.80 -5.55 -2.90
N PHE A 2 -8.84 -6.40 -2.95
CA PHE A 2 -9.31 -6.95 -4.23
C PHE A 2 -9.80 -5.85 -5.18
N GLU A 3 -10.47 -4.82 -4.66
CA GLU A 3 -10.85 -3.64 -5.44
C GLU A 3 -9.62 -2.87 -5.95
N ASP A 4 -8.57 -2.75 -5.12
CA ASP A 4 -7.32 -2.08 -5.49
C ASP A 4 -6.61 -2.84 -6.64
N VAL A 5 -6.55 -4.18 -6.55
CA VAL A 5 -6.00 -5.06 -7.59
C VAL A 5 -6.79 -4.92 -8.89
N LYS A 6 -8.12 -4.98 -8.81
CA LYS A 6 -8.99 -4.85 -9.99
C LYS A 6 -8.85 -3.47 -10.63
N ALA A 7 -8.82 -2.41 -9.82
CA ALA A 7 -8.65 -1.04 -10.32
C ALA A 7 -7.28 -0.84 -10.98
N ILE A 8 -6.21 -1.43 -10.46
CA ILE A 8 -4.89 -1.38 -11.11
C ILE A 8 -4.92 -2.13 -12.43
N PHE A 9 -5.48 -3.35 -12.44
CA PHE A 9 -5.58 -4.17 -13.65
C PHE A 9 -6.42 -3.48 -14.76
N GLU A 10 -7.52 -2.82 -14.41
CA GLU A 10 -8.37 -2.10 -15.37
C GLU A 10 -7.71 -0.82 -15.91
N ARG A 11 -6.81 -0.20 -15.14
CA ARG A 11 -6.17 1.07 -15.52
C ARG A 11 -4.84 0.89 -16.23
N ASP A 12 -4.17 -0.23 -16.02
CA ASP A 12 -2.88 -0.51 -16.65
C ASP A 12 -3.04 -1.48 -17.83
N PRO A 13 -3.02 -0.98 -19.08
CA PRO A 13 -3.11 -1.84 -20.26
C PRO A 13 -1.89 -2.77 -20.43
N ALA A 14 -0.80 -2.56 -19.70
CA ALA A 14 0.36 -3.44 -19.72
C ALA A 14 0.22 -4.66 -18.79
N ALA A 15 -0.68 -4.61 -17.81
CA ALA A 15 -0.91 -5.71 -16.88
C ALA A 15 -1.51 -6.91 -17.60
N ARG A 16 -0.80 -8.04 -17.63
CA ARG A 16 -1.21 -9.22 -18.40
C ARG A 16 -2.07 -10.19 -17.58
N SER A 17 -2.00 -10.10 -16.25
CA SER A 17 -2.81 -10.90 -15.34
C SER A 17 -2.92 -10.29 -13.95
N ILE A 18 -3.93 -10.73 -13.18
CA ILE A 18 -4.09 -10.36 -11.77
C ILE A 18 -2.86 -10.77 -10.94
N TRP A 19 -2.25 -11.92 -11.25
CA TRP A 19 -1.04 -12.41 -10.56
C TRP A 19 0.14 -11.47 -10.73
N GLU A 20 0.28 -10.85 -11.90
CA GLU A 20 1.32 -9.86 -12.16
C GLU A 20 1.09 -8.60 -11.33
N VAL A 21 -0.17 -8.13 -11.23
CA VAL A 21 -0.54 -6.97 -10.43
C VAL A 21 -0.23 -7.18 -8.94
N LEU A 22 -0.31 -8.42 -8.44
CA LEU A 22 0.08 -8.73 -7.07
C LEU A 22 1.57 -8.48 -6.80
N LEU A 23 2.41 -8.35 -7.82
CA LEU A 23 3.83 -8.03 -7.68
C LEU A 23 4.11 -6.52 -7.78
N TYR A 24 3.09 -5.69 -8.02
CA TYR A 24 3.31 -4.26 -8.24
C TYR A 24 3.63 -3.55 -6.92
N PRO A 25 4.69 -2.71 -6.90
CA PRO A 25 5.10 -2.01 -5.68
C PRO A 25 4.03 -1.06 -5.15
N GLY A 26 3.21 -0.48 -6.03
CA GLY A 26 2.08 0.37 -5.66
C GLY A 26 1.01 -0.37 -4.85
N LEU A 27 0.69 -1.62 -5.23
CA LEU A 27 -0.25 -2.44 -4.49
C LEU A 27 0.29 -2.76 -3.09
N HIS A 28 1.58 -3.13 -3.00
CA HIS A 28 2.24 -3.42 -1.72
C HIS A 28 2.25 -2.20 -0.82
N ALA A 29 2.52 -1.01 -1.39
CA ALA A 29 2.52 0.24 -0.65
C ALA A 29 1.14 0.55 -0.05
N ILE A 30 0.06 0.39 -0.82
CA ILE A 30 -1.31 0.58 -0.33
C ILE A 30 -1.65 -0.45 0.76
N PHE A 31 -1.30 -1.72 0.56
CA PHE A 31 -1.57 -2.78 1.54
C PHE A 31 -0.93 -2.47 2.90
N TRP A 32 0.38 -2.19 2.90
CA TRP A 32 1.10 -1.87 4.14
C TRP A 32 0.66 -0.54 4.74
N HIS A 33 0.27 0.43 3.92
CA HIS A 33 -0.33 1.67 4.41
C HIS A 33 -1.61 1.40 5.20
N ARG A 34 -2.50 0.49 4.76
CA ARG A 34 -3.73 0.17 5.52
C ARG A 34 -3.40 -0.37 6.92
N ILE A 35 -2.35 -1.19 7.05
CA ILE A 35 -1.85 -1.68 8.35
C ILE A 35 -1.26 -0.52 9.18
N ALA A 36 -0.41 0.31 8.58
CA ALA A 36 0.17 1.47 9.25
C ALA A 36 -0.89 2.47 9.71
N HIS A 37 -1.93 2.70 8.89
CA HIS A 37 -3.06 3.57 9.19
C HIS A 37 -3.88 3.04 10.36
N PHE A 38 -4.14 1.73 10.40
CA PHE A 38 -4.78 1.09 11.54
C PHE A 38 -4.01 1.38 12.85
N LEU A 39 -2.69 1.17 12.87
CA LEU A 39 -1.86 1.48 14.03
C LEU A 39 -1.89 2.97 14.39
N TYR A 40 -1.83 3.84 13.39
CA TYR A 40 -1.90 5.28 13.57
C TYR A 40 -3.22 5.71 14.24
N LYS A 41 -4.35 5.14 13.79
CA LYS A 41 -5.68 5.37 14.38
C LYS A 41 -5.78 4.91 15.84
N HIS A 42 -4.98 3.91 16.23
CA HIS A 42 -4.89 3.39 17.60
C HIS A 42 -3.76 4.05 18.41
N LYS A 43 -3.22 5.19 17.94
CA LYS A 43 -2.16 5.97 18.61
C LYS A 43 -0.80 5.28 18.73
N PHE A 44 -0.58 4.17 18.03
CA PHE A 44 0.74 3.52 17.93
C PHE A 44 1.60 4.19 16.87
N TYR A 45 1.92 5.48 17.06
CA TYR A 45 2.53 6.33 16.02
C TYR A 45 3.92 5.89 15.58
N PHE A 46 4.76 5.47 16.52
CA PHE A 46 6.10 4.98 16.20
C PHE A 46 6.03 3.73 15.32
N LEU A 47 5.22 2.74 15.70
CA LEU A 47 5.08 1.50 14.94
C LEU A 47 4.45 1.77 13.56
N ALA A 48 3.44 2.63 13.51
CA ALA A 48 2.86 3.07 12.24
C ALA A 48 3.93 3.70 11.32
N ARG A 49 4.79 4.57 11.85
CA ARG A 49 5.86 5.21 11.08
C ARG A 49 6.96 4.23 10.69
N LEU A 50 7.30 3.28 11.56
CA LEU A 50 8.26 2.21 11.28
C LEU A 50 7.79 1.37 10.07
N ILE A 51 6.53 0.93 10.06
CA ILE A 51 5.96 0.20 8.92
C ILE A 51 6.03 1.06 7.65
N SER A 52 5.61 2.33 7.72
CA SER A 52 5.70 3.25 6.59
C SER A 52 7.12 3.38 6.01
N GLN A 53 8.15 3.41 6.85
CA GLN A 53 9.55 3.45 6.38
C GLN A 53 10.04 2.11 5.82
N ILE A 54 9.64 0.97 6.41
CA ILE A 54 9.95 -0.36 5.87
C ILE A 54 9.32 -0.51 4.48
N THR A 55 8.05 -0.11 4.32
CA THR A 55 7.36 -0.13 3.03
C THR A 55 8.06 0.75 2.01
N ARG A 56 8.47 1.96 2.38
CA ARG A 56 9.26 2.85 1.51
C ARG A 56 10.58 2.21 1.09
N PHE A 57 11.26 1.50 1.97
CA PHE A 57 12.51 0.82 1.66
C PHE A 57 12.33 -0.26 0.57
N PHE A 58 11.26 -1.05 0.65
CA PHE A 58 11.01 -2.12 -0.33
C PHE A 58 10.35 -1.65 -1.64
N THR A 59 9.51 -0.61 -1.59
CA THR A 59 8.68 -0.20 -2.74
C THR A 59 9.13 1.10 -3.38
N GLY A 60 9.97 1.90 -2.70
CA GLY A 60 10.29 3.28 -3.08
C GLY A 60 9.16 4.28 -2.85
N ILE A 61 7.96 3.82 -2.45
CA ILE A 61 6.76 4.65 -2.30
C ILE A 61 6.60 5.02 -0.83
N GLU A 62 6.55 6.32 -0.55
CA GLU A 62 6.30 6.82 0.80
C GLU A 62 4.84 7.23 0.98
N ILE A 63 4.15 6.55 1.90
CA ILE A 63 2.80 6.92 2.33
C ILE A 63 2.82 7.19 3.83
N HIS A 64 2.43 8.39 4.24
CA HIS A 64 2.34 8.74 5.65
C HIS A 64 1.20 7.92 6.32
N PRO A 65 1.41 7.34 7.51
CA PRO A 65 0.38 6.51 8.15
C PRO A 65 -0.94 7.26 8.44
N GLY A 66 -0.88 8.56 8.68
CA GLY A 66 -2.06 9.41 8.87
C GLY A 66 -2.83 9.78 7.59
N ALA A 67 -2.30 9.44 6.40
CA ALA A 67 -3.03 9.67 5.15
C ALA A 67 -4.32 8.84 5.12
N LYS A 68 -5.37 9.38 4.50
CA LYS A 68 -6.63 8.66 4.27
C LYS A 68 -6.69 8.27 2.79
N ILE A 69 -6.73 6.97 2.52
CA ILE A 69 -6.79 6.41 1.17
C ILE A 69 -7.99 5.48 1.10
N GLY A 70 -9.03 5.92 0.39
CA GLY A 70 -10.30 5.21 0.26
C GLY A 70 -11.16 5.33 1.50
#